data_AF-A0AAD8WNR8-F1
#
_entry.id   AF-A0AAD8WNR8-F1
#
_cell.length_a   1.000
_cell.length_b   1.000
_cell.length_c   1.000
_cell.angle_alpha   90.00
_cell.angle_beta   90.00
_cell.angle_gamma   90.00
#
_symmetry.space_group_name_H-M   'P 1'
#
loop_
_entity.id
_entity.type
_entity.pdbx_description
1 polymer ?
#
loop_
_entity_poly.entity_id
_entity_poly.type
_entity_poly.pdbx_seq_one_letter_code
_entity_poly.pdbx_strand_id
1 'polypeptide(L)'
;MEPNEPLNTKFYQLGNGGDLIFEHDLNALSDFLGRPHPEFHGIEVNDQVGGELQWIITADLRGKLEPPTSERILFSFRESNWLDGLARGLQEALARLCGQNVVRILASRYAHLELDNSRAYANQTHLALITHGDAIKQLSRDRNKLRLKCAKKDVTITRLRAQIASLEATVKAQEEQLMEIEEDEAGADLRGGDAFLSDDDDYEEDGFTEEEDYAFLEPGPDDVVPIDIEDEGSHT
;
A
#
# COMPACT_ATOMS: atom_id res chain seq x y z
N MET A 1 -15.52 5.45 -22.72
CA MET A 1 -14.34 6.00 -22.03
C MET A 1 -14.36 7.48 -22.30
N GLU A 2 -14.99 8.24 -21.41
CA GLU A 2 -14.92 9.70 -21.46
C GLU A 2 -13.53 10.14 -20.94
N PRO A 3 -12.95 11.20 -21.49
CA PRO A 3 -11.66 11.70 -21.03
C PRO A 3 -11.83 12.29 -19.63
N ASN A 4 -11.00 11.87 -18.67
CA ASN A 4 -10.90 12.53 -17.38
C ASN A 4 -10.53 14.00 -17.62
N GLU A 5 -11.50 14.89 -17.42
CA GLU A 5 -11.26 16.32 -17.52
C GLU A 5 -10.26 16.75 -16.45
N PRO A 6 -9.26 17.60 -16.79
CA PRO A 6 -8.35 18.15 -15.80
C PRO A 6 -9.14 18.99 -14.81
N LEU A 7 -9.14 18.58 -13.53
CA LEU A 7 -9.95 19.18 -12.46
C LEU A 7 -9.43 20.57 -12.05
N ASN A 8 -8.16 20.87 -12.30
CA ASN A 8 -7.52 22.13 -11.93
C ASN A 8 -6.23 22.35 -12.73
N THR A 9 -5.90 23.60 -13.04
CA THR A 9 -4.63 23.98 -13.66
C THR A 9 -3.96 25.10 -12.89
N LYS A 10 -2.66 24.98 -12.66
CA LYS A 10 -1.83 26.02 -12.02
C LYS A 10 -0.68 26.43 -12.93
N PHE A 11 -0.28 27.68 -12.79
CA PHE A 11 0.85 28.25 -13.51
C PHE A 11 1.74 29.01 -12.55
N TYR A 12 3.05 28.87 -12.73
CA TYR A 12 4.03 29.65 -12.02
C TYR A 12 5.18 30.02 -12.95
N GLN A 13 5.56 31.29 -12.94
CA GLN A 13 6.72 31.81 -13.64
C GLN A 13 7.73 32.29 -12.61
N LEU A 14 8.98 31.89 -12.79
CA LEU A 14 10.07 32.27 -11.90
C LEU A 14 10.22 33.81 -11.84
N GLY A 15 10.38 34.36 -10.64
CA GLY A 15 10.58 35.79 -10.41
C GLY A 15 9.32 36.58 -10.03
N ASN A 16 8.15 35.93 -9.94
CA ASN A 16 6.90 36.56 -9.50
C ASN A 16 6.72 36.65 -7.97
N GLY A 17 7.82 36.59 -7.20
CA GLY A 17 7.83 36.96 -5.78
C GLY A 17 7.43 35.86 -4.80
N GLY A 18 7.74 34.60 -5.11
CA GLY A 18 7.70 33.54 -4.11
C GLY A 18 8.94 33.58 -3.21
N ASP A 19 8.81 33.13 -1.96
CA ASP A 19 9.96 32.73 -1.14
C ASP A 19 10.12 31.21 -1.23
N LEU A 20 10.21 30.71 -2.47
CA LEU A 20 10.33 29.29 -2.74
C LEU A 20 11.79 28.87 -2.65
N ILE A 21 12.00 27.68 -2.09
CA ILE A 21 13.31 27.06 -2.00
C ILE A 21 13.82 26.88 -3.44
N PHE A 22 15.06 27.31 -3.70
CA PHE A 22 15.73 27.35 -5.02
C PHE A 22 15.31 28.47 -5.99
N GLU A 23 14.31 29.30 -5.66
CA GLU A 23 13.87 30.39 -6.54
C GLU A 23 14.98 31.42 -6.79
N HIS A 24 15.67 31.86 -5.73
CA HIS A 24 16.77 32.81 -5.83
C HIS A 24 17.91 32.29 -6.71
N ASP A 25 18.31 31.05 -6.50
CA ASP A 25 19.43 30.42 -7.20
C ASP A 25 19.09 30.17 -8.68
N LEU A 26 17.87 29.67 -8.97
CA LEU A 26 17.42 29.45 -10.34
C LEU A 26 17.28 30.80 -11.08
N ASN A 27 16.85 31.85 -10.38
CA ASN A 27 16.71 33.18 -10.95
C ASN A 27 18.08 33.75 -11.30
N ALA A 28 19.01 33.72 -10.37
CA ALA A 28 20.39 34.17 -10.59
C ALA A 28 21.09 33.38 -11.70
N LEU A 29 20.83 32.08 -11.81
CA LEU A 29 21.37 31.23 -12.88
C LEU A 29 20.75 31.55 -14.24
N SER A 30 19.44 31.79 -14.30
CA SER A 30 18.73 32.16 -15.53
C SER A 30 19.26 33.50 -16.07
N ASP A 31 19.44 34.48 -15.19
CA ASP A 31 20.04 35.78 -15.50
C ASP A 31 21.47 35.64 -16.00
N PHE A 32 22.30 34.85 -15.31
CA PHE A 32 23.69 34.60 -15.71
C PHE A 32 23.81 33.94 -17.09
N LEU A 33 22.92 33.00 -17.39
CA LEU A 33 22.87 32.34 -18.69
C LEU A 33 22.22 33.22 -19.77
N GLY A 34 21.60 34.35 -19.37
CA GLY A 34 20.86 35.25 -20.25
C GLY A 34 19.66 34.56 -20.90
N ARG A 35 18.98 33.68 -20.14
CA ARG A 35 17.82 32.91 -20.59
C ARG A 35 16.53 33.54 -20.05
N PRO A 36 15.40 33.39 -20.76
CA PRO A 36 14.10 33.75 -20.19
C PRO A 36 13.82 32.95 -18.92
N HIS A 37 13.07 33.55 -17.99
CA HIS A 37 12.66 32.89 -16.75
C HIS A 37 11.87 31.59 -17.05
N PRO A 38 12.22 30.48 -16.39
CA PRO A 38 11.49 29.22 -16.45
C PRO A 38 10.00 29.36 -16.10
N GLU A 39 9.19 28.58 -16.80
CA GLU A 39 7.74 28.52 -16.65
C GLU A 39 7.31 27.11 -16.21
N PHE A 40 6.38 27.03 -15.26
CA PHE A 40 5.89 25.78 -14.68
C PHE A 40 4.36 25.71 -14.79
N HIS A 41 3.87 24.61 -15.34
CA HIS A 41 2.45 24.35 -15.56
C HIS A 41 2.05 23.08 -14.83
N GLY A 42 1.10 23.17 -13.90
CA GLY A 42 0.53 22.02 -13.20
C GLY A 42 -0.86 21.72 -13.72
N ILE A 43 -1.15 20.46 -13.96
CA ILE A 43 -2.48 19.96 -14.28
C ILE A 43 -2.84 18.90 -13.25
N GLU A 44 -3.94 19.09 -12.54
CA GLU A 44 -4.46 18.11 -11.60
C GLU A 44 -5.22 17.03 -12.37
N VAL A 45 -4.85 15.78 -12.11
CA VAL A 45 -5.32 14.60 -12.83
C VAL A 45 -5.74 13.55 -11.83
N ASN A 46 -6.92 12.98 -12.06
CA ASN A 46 -7.45 11.86 -11.30
C ASN A 46 -7.53 10.61 -12.19
N ASP A 47 -6.38 10.01 -12.48
CA ASP A 47 -6.25 8.90 -13.44
C ASP A 47 -6.67 7.53 -12.87
N GLN A 48 -6.89 7.43 -11.55
CA GLN A 48 -7.15 6.14 -10.89
C GLN A 48 -8.51 6.12 -10.21
N VAL A 49 -9.30 5.08 -10.49
CA VAL A 49 -10.58 4.84 -9.82
C VAL A 49 -10.30 4.56 -8.34
N GLY A 50 -10.58 5.54 -7.49
CA GLY A 50 -10.28 5.50 -6.05
C GLY A 50 -8.84 5.88 -5.67
N GLY A 51 -8.05 6.44 -6.60
CA GLY A 51 -6.70 6.92 -6.31
C GLY A 51 -6.66 8.35 -5.77
N GLU A 52 -5.52 8.72 -5.19
CA GLU A 52 -5.26 10.08 -4.73
C GLU A 52 -5.10 11.04 -5.92
N LEU A 53 -5.56 12.29 -5.75
CA LEU A 53 -5.35 13.36 -6.73
C LEU A 53 -3.85 13.57 -6.97
N GLN A 54 -3.44 13.61 -8.23
CA GLN A 54 -2.05 13.84 -8.62
C GLN A 54 -1.92 15.06 -9.53
N TRP A 55 -0.79 15.74 -9.42
CA TRP A 55 -0.39 16.85 -10.27
C TRP A 55 0.61 16.35 -11.31
N ILE A 56 0.29 16.56 -12.59
CA ILE A 56 1.26 16.51 -13.68
C ILE A 56 1.85 17.91 -13.82
N ILE A 57 3.13 18.06 -13.52
CA ILE A 57 3.84 19.32 -13.60
C ILE A 57 4.77 19.28 -14.80
N THR A 58 4.67 20.30 -15.65
CA THR A 58 5.49 20.50 -16.84
C THR A 58 6.30 21.77 -16.67
N ALA A 59 7.61 21.66 -16.78
CA ALA A 59 8.53 22.78 -16.75
C ALA A 59 9.05 23.10 -18.15
N ASP A 60 9.01 24.38 -18.51
CA ASP A 60 9.50 24.93 -19.76
C ASP A 60 10.64 25.93 -19.48
N LEU A 61 11.86 25.50 -19.81
CA LEU A 61 13.04 26.33 -19.73
C LEU A 61 13.39 26.78 -21.15
N ARG A 62 12.88 27.95 -21.52
CA ARG A 62 13.10 28.49 -22.86
C ARG A 62 14.58 28.67 -23.16
N GLY A 63 14.93 28.36 -24.40
CA GLY A 63 16.26 28.60 -24.95
C GLY A 63 16.51 30.08 -25.23
N LYS A 64 17.74 30.41 -25.60
CA LYS A 64 18.12 31.73 -26.09
C LYS A 64 18.12 31.72 -27.62
N LEU A 65 17.31 32.60 -28.22
CA LEU A 65 17.24 32.77 -29.69
C LEU A 65 18.44 33.54 -30.23
N GLU A 66 19.05 34.40 -29.42
CA GLU A 66 20.24 35.17 -29.78
C GLU A 66 21.54 34.47 -29.37
N PRO A 67 22.63 34.59 -30.16
CA PRO A 67 23.92 34.01 -29.81
C PRO A 67 24.47 34.45 -28.43
N PRO A 68 25.14 33.56 -27.68
CA PRO A 68 25.20 32.11 -27.89
C PRO A 68 23.82 31.49 -27.68
N THR A 69 23.34 30.75 -28.68
CA THR A 69 22.03 30.10 -28.64
C THR A 69 22.04 28.99 -27.60
N SER A 70 20.89 28.74 -26.96
CA SER A 70 20.73 27.64 -26.02
C SER A 70 19.44 26.90 -26.33
N GLU A 71 19.45 25.58 -26.15
CA GLU A 71 18.30 24.73 -26.44
C GLU A 71 17.21 24.88 -25.38
N ARG A 72 15.95 24.80 -25.81
CA ARG A 72 14.80 24.72 -24.92
C ARG A 72 14.80 23.37 -24.19
N ILE A 73 14.60 23.38 -22.89
CA ILE A 73 14.47 22.16 -22.08
C ILE A 73 13.02 22.05 -21.63
N LEU A 74 12.36 20.95 -21.97
CA LEU A 74 11.01 20.63 -21.53
C LEU A 74 11.05 19.32 -20.76
N PHE A 75 10.41 19.28 -19.59
CA PHE A 75 10.25 18.03 -18.84
C PHE A 75 8.95 18.03 -18.04
N SER A 76 8.46 16.84 -17.74
CA SER A 76 7.27 16.66 -16.90
C SER A 76 7.45 15.53 -15.91
N PHE A 77 6.76 15.64 -14.78
CA PHE A 77 6.76 14.64 -13.70
C PHE A 77 5.43 14.68 -12.95
N ARG A 78 5.20 13.67 -12.13
CA ARG A 78 4.00 13.54 -11.30
C ARG A 78 4.35 13.82 -9.84
N GLU A 79 3.47 14.51 -9.13
CA GLU A 79 3.58 14.77 -7.70
C GLU A 79 2.20 14.79 -7.02
N SER A 80 2.12 14.50 -5.73
CA SER A 80 0.84 14.53 -4.99
C SER A 80 0.38 15.96 -4.66
N ASN A 81 1.32 16.91 -4.60
CA ASN A 81 1.05 18.30 -4.22
C ASN A 81 1.69 19.29 -5.20
N TRP A 82 0.96 20.36 -5.52
CA TRP A 82 1.46 21.47 -6.34
C TRP A 82 2.73 22.13 -5.77
N LEU A 83 2.78 22.44 -4.48
CA LEU A 83 3.91 23.15 -3.87
C LEU A 83 5.18 22.28 -3.84
N ASP A 84 5.04 21.02 -3.43
CA ASP A 84 6.16 20.07 -3.42
C ASP A 84 6.66 19.82 -4.84
N GLY A 85 5.72 19.67 -5.77
CA GLY A 85 6.02 19.49 -7.16
C GLY A 85 6.67 20.74 -7.78
N LEU A 86 6.26 21.93 -7.39
CA LEU A 86 6.90 23.17 -7.81
C LEU A 86 8.34 23.25 -7.29
N ALA A 87 8.58 22.96 -6.00
CA ALA A 87 9.92 22.92 -5.42
C ALA A 87 10.85 21.91 -6.13
N ARG A 88 10.33 20.70 -6.40
CA ARG A 88 11.03 19.68 -7.19
C ARG A 88 11.30 20.14 -8.62
N GLY A 89 10.32 20.81 -9.24
CA GLY A 89 10.46 21.39 -10.58
C GLY A 89 11.56 22.45 -10.63
N LEU A 90 11.62 23.34 -9.64
CA LEU A 90 12.68 24.35 -9.50
C LEU A 90 14.06 23.70 -9.36
N GLN A 91 14.19 22.70 -8.48
CA GLN A 91 15.45 21.97 -8.29
C GLN A 91 15.90 21.24 -9.56
N GLU A 92 14.99 20.53 -10.23
CA GLU A 92 15.27 19.80 -11.47
C GLU A 92 15.64 20.75 -12.61
N ALA A 93 14.95 21.90 -12.71
CA ALA A 93 15.28 22.96 -13.66
C ALA A 93 16.71 23.47 -13.43
N LEU A 94 17.07 23.70 -12.17
CA LEU A 94 18.39 24.18 -11.77
C LEU A 94 19.47 23.13 -12.10
N ALA A 95 19.23 21.86 -11.76
CA ALA A 95 20.14 20.76 -12.08
C ALA A 95 20.37 20.61 -13.59
N ARG A 96 19.31 20.71 -14.41
CA ARG A 96 19.41 20.62 -15.88
C ARG A 96 20.14 21.81 -16.49
N LEU A 97 19.91 23.03 -16.00
CA LEU A 97 20.65 24.21 -16.44
C LEU A 97 22.14 24.10 -16.08
N CYS A 98 22.45 23.62 -14.88
CA CYS A 98 23.80 23.31 -14.45
C CYS A 98 24.45 22.28 -15.37
N GLY A 99 23.81 21.12 -15.56
CA GLY A 99 24.31 20.03 -16.39
C GLY A 99 24.55 20.39 -17.86
N GLN A 100 23.72 21.26 -18.46
CA GLN A 100 23.95 21.72 -19.83
C GLN A 100 25.05 22.78 -19.96
N ASN A 101 25.36 23.52 -18.88
CA ASN A 101 26.27 24.66 -18.92
C ASN A 101 27.47 24.49 -17.98
N VAL A 102 27.82 23.25 -17.62
CA VAL A 102 28.87 22.88 -16.65
C VAL A 102 30.16 23.65 -16.90
N VAL A 103 30.64 23.71 -18.15
CA VAL A 103 31.89 24.41 -18.49
C VAL A 103 31.82 25.92 -18.19
N ARG A 104 30.68 26.56 -18.45
CA ARG A 104 30.48 28.00 -18.16
C ARG A 104 30.26 28.26 -16.67
N ILE A 105 29.65 27.31 -15.96
CA ILE A 105 29.28 27.44 -14.55
C ILE A 105 30.48 27.18 -13.64
N LEU A 106 31.26 26.12 -13.88
CA LEU A 106 32.48 25.79 -13.14
C LEU A 106 33.56 26.88 -13.25
N ALA A 107 33.58 27.62 -14.37
CA ALA A 107 34.48 28.76 -14.56
C ALA A 107 33.95 30.09 -13.96
N SER A 108 32.84 30.05 -13.23
CA SER A 108 32.15 31.24 -12.71
C SER A 108 31.93 31.18 -11.20
N ARG A 109 31.43 32.29 -10.62
CA ARG A 109 31.03 32.35 -9.21
C ARG A 109 29.91 31.37 -8.84
N TYR A 110 29.22 30.80 -9.83
CA TYR A 110 28.10 29.89 -9.64
C TYR A 110 28.51 28.41 -9.52
N ALA A 111 29.80 28.10 -9.52
CA ALA A 111 30.31 26.73 -9.36
C ALA A 111 29.79 26.02 -8.09
N HIS A 112 29.54 26.78 -7.01
CA HIS A 112 28.97 26.25 -5.77
C HIS A 112 27.56 25.67 -5.95
N LEU A 113 26.74 26.23 -6.85
CA LEU A 113 25.39 25.74 -7.10
C LEU A 113 25.40 24.30 -7.62
N GLU A 114 26.34 23.92 -8.49
CA GLU A 114 26.44 22.55 -8.99
C GLU A 114 26.77 21.54 -7.86
N LEU A 115 27.68 21.92 -6.96
CA LEU A 115 28.06 21.10 -5.82
C LEU A 115 26.91 20.96 -4.81
N ASP A 116 26.21 22.06 -4.50
CA ASP A 116 25.11 22.07 -3.55
C ASP A 116 23.87 21.33 -4.09
N ASN A 117 23.55 21.45 -5.38
CA ASN A 117 22.47 20.67 -5.99
C ASN A 117 22.78 19.18 -6.01
N SER A 118 24.00 18.81 -6.38
CA SER A 118 24.42 17.41 -6.43
C SER A 118 24.31 16.79 -5.03
N ARG A 119 24.69 17.55 -4.00
CA ARG A 119 24.55 17.17 -2.61
C ARG A 119 23.09 17.08 -2.17
N ALA A 120 22.25 18.06 -2.51
CA ALA A 120 20.83 18.06 -2.18
C ALA A 120 20.10 16.87 -2.82
N TYR A 121 20.37 16.58 -4.10
CA TYR A 121 19.80 15.45 -4.81
C TYR A 121 20.26 14.11 -4.21
N ALA A 122 21.56 13.97 -3.89
CA ALA A 122 22.09 12.78 -3.23
C ALA A 122 21.46 12.56 -1.85
N ASN A 123 21.26 13.63 -1.07
CA ASN A 123 20.62 13.54 0.24
C ASN A 123 19.13 13.16 0.14
N GLN A 124 18.40 13.75 -0.80
CA GLN A 124 16.98 13.47 -1.00
C GLN A 124 16.75 12.03 -1.48
N THR A 125 17.56 11.56 -2.43
CA THR A 125 17.50 10.17 -2.92
C THR A 125 17.87 9.16 -1.83
N HIS A 126 18.90 9.46 -1.04
CA HIS A 126 19.27 8.63 0.11
C HIS A 126 18.14 8.55 1.15
N LEU A 127 17.49 9.67 1.47
CA LEU A 127 16.36 9.67 2.41
C LEU A 127 15.19 8.85 1.88
N ALA A 128 14.83 9.01 0.60
CA ALA A 128 13.78 8.22 -0.04
C ALA A 128 14.08 6.71 -0.01
N LEU A 129 15.34 6.33 -0.26
CA LEU A 129 15.77 4.92 -0.18
C LEU A 129 15.63 4.35 1.24
N ILE A 130 15.96 5.13 2.28
CA ILE A 130 15.76 4.72 3.68
C ILE A 130 14.27 4.49 3.95
N THR A 131 13.42 5.45 3.58
CA THR A 131 11.97 5.36 3.79
C THR A 131 11.37 4.15 3.07
N HIS A 132 11.78 3.89 1.82
CA HIS A 132 11.36 2.69 1.09
C HIS A 132 11.87 1.41 1.75
N GLY A 133 13.11 1.39 2.25
CA GLY A 133 13.66 0.27 3.00
C GLY A 133 12.86 -0.07 4.26
N ASP A 134 12.43 0.93 5.01
CA ASP A 134 11.61 0.73 6.20
C ASP A 134 10.20 0.24 5.87
N ALA A 135 9.59 0.77 4.80
CA ALA A 135 8.30 0.28 4.31
C ALA A 135 8.38 -1.20 3.88
N ILE A 136 9.45 -1.61 3.17
CA ILE A 136 9.67 -3.01 2.79
C ILE A 136 9.79 -3.91 4.03
N LYS A 137 10.53 -3.48 5.05
CA LYS A 137 10.65 -4.22 6.31
C LYS A 137 9.28 -4.39 6.99
N GLN A 138 8.47 -3.34 7.03
CA GLN A 138 7.13 -3.40 7.62
C GLN A 138 6.22 -4.36 6.85
N LEU A 139 6.17 -4.25 5.52
CA LEU A 139 5.40 -5.17 4.66
C LEU A 139 5.84 -6.63 4.82
N SER A 140 7.15 -6.87 4.98
CA SER A 140 7.67 -8.22 5.23
C SER A 140 7.15 -8.81 6.55
N ARG A 141 7.14 -8.00 7.62
CA ARG A 141 6.57 -8.41 8.92
C ARG A 141 5.08 -8.72 8.80
N ASP A 142 4.33 -7.87 8.10
CA ASP A 142 2.88 -8.04 7.94
C ASP A 142 2.55 -9.28 7.10
N ARG A 143 3.29 -9.52 6.01
CA ARG A 143 3.19 -10.76 5.22
C ARG A 143 3.42 -12.00 6.09
N ASN A 144 4.43 -11.99 6.95
CA ASN A 144 4.72 -13.12 7.84
C ASN A 144 3.60 -13.34 8.86
N LYS A 145 3.05 -12.28 9.45
CA LYS A 145 1.88 -12.37 10.34
C LYS A 145 0.65 -12.93 9.63
N LEU A 146 0.39 -12.51 8.40
CA LEU A 146 -0.73 -13.03 7.60
C LEU A 146 -0.55 -14.50 7.27
N ARG A 147 0.66 -14.94 6.89
CA ARG A 147 0.98 -16.36 6.68
C ARG A 147 0.71 -17.20 7.91
N LEU A 148 1.13 -16.72 9.09
CA LEU A 148 0.86 -17.41 10.35
C LEU A 148 -0.65 -17.53 10.62
N LYS A 149 -1.42 -16.46 10.38
CA LYS A 149 -2.89 -16.49 10.53
C LYS A 149 -3.55 -17.46 9.55
N CYS A 150 -3.09 -17.50 8.29
CA CYS A 150 -3.58 -18.47 7.31
C CYS A 150 -3.29 -19.90 7.75
N ALA A 151 -2.05 -20.21 8.16
CA ALA A 151 -1.68 -21.53 8.64
C ALA A 151 -2.55 -21.99 9.82
N LYS A 152 -2.80 -21.11 10.80
CA LYS A 152 -3.72 -21.40 11.92
C LYS A 152 -5.14 -21.72 11.44
N LYS A 153 -5.67 -20.92 10.52
CA LYS A 153 -7.01 -21.16 9.95
C LYS A 153 -7.07 -22.47 9.16
N ASP A 154 -6.02 -22.81 8.41
CA ASP A 154 -5.96 -24.05 7.64
C ASP A 154 -5.98 -25.30 8.54
N VAL A 155 -5.28 -25.24 9.68
CA VAL A 155 -5.36 -26.29 10.71
C VAL A 155 -6.79 -26.43 11.24
N THR A 156 -7.43 -25.30 11.61
CA THR A 156 -8.81 -25.32 12.09
C THR A 156 -9.78 -25.88 11.05
N ILE A 157 -9.64 -25.48 9.78
CA ILE A 157 -10.46 -26.00 8.67
C ILE A 157 -10.28 -27.51 8.53
N THR A 158 -9.04 -28.00 8.60
CA THR A 158 -8.73 -29.43 8.49
C THR A 158 -9.38 -30.22 9.63
N ARG A 159 -9.30 -29.71 10.86
CA ARG A 159 -9.96 -30.31 12.03
C ARG A 159 -11.48 -30.35 11.89
N LEU A 160 -12.10 -29.24 11.51
CA LEU A 160 -13.56 -29.17 11.33
C LEU A 160 -14.03 -30.13 10.22
N ARG A 161 -13.28 -30.23 9.12
CA ARG A 161 -13.57 -31.20 8.05
C ARG A 161 -13.51 -32.65 8.55
N ALA A 162 -12.53 -32.98 9.40
CA ALA A 162 -12.44 -34.31 9.98
C ALA A 162 -13.62 -34.61 10.93
N GLN A 163 -14.04 -33.64 11.73
CA GLN A 163 -15.22 -33.76 12.60
C GLN A 163 -16.51 -33.96 11.79
N ILE A 164 -16.71 -33.18 10.73
CA ILE A 164 -17.86 -33.33 9.82
C ILE A 164 -17.87 -34.73 9.23
N ALA A 165 -16.75 -35.21 8.68
CA ALA A 165 -16.66 -36.56 8.11
C ALA A 165 -16.97 -37.66 9.13
N SER A 166 -16.54 -37.49 10.39
CA SER A 166 -16.87 -38.41 11.48
C SER A 166 -18.37 -38.41 11.79
N LEU A 167 -18.99 -37.23 11.86
CA LEU A 167 -20.41 -37.08 12.15
C LEU A 167 -21.27 -37.65 11.00
N GLU A 168 -20.90 -37.37 9.75
CA GLU A 168 -21.55 -37.94 8.56
C GLU A 168 -21.50 -39.48 8.59
N ALA A 169 -20.37 -40.07 9.01
CA ALA A 169 -20.27 -41.52 9.15
C ALA A 169 -21.18 -42.08 10.25
N THR A 170 -21.29 -41.39 11.39
CA THR A 170 -22.19 -41.81 12.47
C THR A 170 -23.66 -41.68 12.11
N VAL A 171 -24.05 -40.60 11.43
CA VAL A 171 -25.41 -40.40 10.94
C VAL A 171 -25.78 -41.49 9.95
N LYS A 172 -24.89 -41.78 8.99
CA LYS A 172 -25.12 -42.86 8.02
C LYS A 172 -25.29 -44.23 8.69
N ALA A 173 -24.48 -44.54 9.70
CA ALA A 173 -24.60 -45.79 10.45
C ALA A 173 -25.94 -45.86 11.22
N GLN A 174 -26.40 -44.75 11.78
CA GLN A 174 -27.70 -44.66 12.44
C GLN A 174 -28.87 -44.80 11.45
N GLU A 175 -28.77 -44.17 10.29
CA GLU A 175 -29.77 -44.31 9.20
C GLU A 175 -29.86 -45.76 8.70
N GLU A 176 -28.73 -46.46 8.57
CA GLU A 176 -28.69 -47.87 8.19
C GLU A 176 -29.32 -48.78 9.27
N GLN A 177 -29.03 -48.51 10.55
CA GLN A 177 -29.68 -49.21 11.67
C GLN A 177 -31.20 -49.00 11.70
N LEU A 178 -31.67 -47.77 11.45
CA LEU A 178 -33.11 -47.48 11.38
C LEU A 178 -33.78 -48.21 10.20
N MET A 179 -33.10 -48.29 9.05
CA MET A 179 -33.60 -49.02 7.90
C MET A 179 -33.73 -50.53 8.19
N GLU A 180 -32.73 -51.13 8.85
CA GLU A 180 -32.79 -52.54 9.28
C GLU A 180 -33.95 -52.78 10.27
N ILE A 181 -34.16 -51.88 11.23
CA ILE A 181 -35.29 -51.98 12.17
C ILE A 181 -36.64 -51.81 11.44
N GLU A 182 -36.77 -50.87 10.51
CA GLU A 182 -37.99 -50.70 9.71
C GLU A 182 -38.29 -51.91 8.82
N GLU A 183 -37.26 -52.56 8.27
CA GLU A 183 -37.41 -53.80 7.49
C GLU A 183 -37.80 -55.00 8.38
N ASP A 184 -37.24 -55.10 9.59
CA ASP A 184 -37.57 -56.15 10.56
C ASP A 184 -38.96 -55.93 11.24
N GLU A 185 -39.39 -54.68 11.41
CA GLU A 185 -40.68 -54.29 11.99
C GLU A 185 -41.81 -54.09 10.96
N ALA A 186 -41.58 -54.40 9.67
CA ALA A 186 -42.59 -54.41 8.60
C ALA A 186 -43.76 -55.41 8.82
N GLY A 187 -43.94 -55.92 10.04
CA GLY A 187 -45.06 -56.76 10.47
C GLY A 187 -45.56 -56.55 11.91
N ALA A 188 -45.07 -55.57 12.69
CA ALA A 188 -45.52 -55.36 14.08
C ALA A 188 -46.26 -54.03 14.26
N ASP A 189 -47.59 -54.09 14.24
CA ASP A 189 -48.49 -52.99 14.62
C ASP A 189 -48.30 -52.64 16.11
N LEU A 190 -47.49 -51.62 16.42
CA LEU A 190 -47.34 -51.04 17.77
C LEU A 190 -48.43 -49.99 18.08
N ARG A 191 -49.68 -50.23 17.66
CA ARG A 191 -50.83 -49.58 18.29
C ARG A 191 -51.20 -50.30 19.58
N GLY A 192 -50.82 -49.72 20.70
CA GLY A 192 -51.56 -49.89 21.95
C GLY A 192 -50.70 -50.17 23.17
N GLY A 193 -50.22 -49.11 23.81
CA GLY A 193 -49.78 -49.13 25.20
C GLY A 193 -49.91 -47.73 25.76
N ASP A 194 -50.79 -47.56 26.75
CA ASP A 194 -51.11 -46.28 27.41
C ASP A 194 -49.84 -45.50 27.79
N ALA A 195 -49.54 -44.42 27.05
CA ALA A 195 -48.56 -43.43 27.44
C ALA A 195 -49.23 -42.48 28.45
N PHE A 196 -49.00 -42.73 29.73
CA PHE A 196 -49.28 -41.78 30.79
C PHE A 196 -48.53 -40.48 30.49
N LEU A 197 -49.28 -39.43 30.17
CA LEU A 197 -48.80 -38.06 30.16
C LEU A 197 -48.47 -37.68 31.62
N SER A 198 -47.23 -37.87 32.05
CA SER A 198 -46.73 -37.23 33.26
C SER A 198 -46.37 -35.79 32.93
N ASP A 199 -47.17 -34.90 33.50
CA ASP A 199 -47.02 -33.47 33.59
C ASP A 199 -45.74 -33.14 34.39
N ASP A 200 -44.57 -33.13 33.74
CA ASP A 200 -43.34 -32.55 34.30
C ASP A 200 -43.00 -31.31 33.48
N ASP A 201 -43.49 -30.20 34.03
CA ASP A 201 -43.39 -28.82 33.59
C ASP A 201 -42.23 -28.17 34.37
N ASP A 202 -40.99 -28.57 34.08
CA ASP A 202 -39.77 -28.08 34.76
C ASP A 202 -38.72 -27.54 33.76
N TYR A 203 -39.19 -26.76 32.78
CA TYR A 203 -38.33 -25.96 31.91
C TYR A 203 -37.76 -24.75 32.69
N GLU A 204 -36.59 -24.91 33.34
CA GLU A 204 -35.79 -23.77 33.77
C GLU A 204 -35.15 -23.10 32.54
N GLU A 205 -35.61 -21.89 32.24
CA GLU A 205 -35.04 -21.00 31.22
C GLU A 205 -33.68 -20.50 31.71
N ASP A 206 -32.64 -21.32 31.51
CA ASP A 206 -31.26 -20.87 31.64
C ASP A 206 -31.00 -19.81 30.57
N GLY A 207 -30.99 -18.56 31.00
CA GLY A 207 -30.67 -17.41 30.17
C GLY A 207 -29.32 -17.64 29.49
N PHE A 208 -29.34 -17.71 28.16
CA PHE A 208 -28.16 -17.62 27.31
C PHE A 208 -27.45 -16.28 27.60
N THR A 209 -26.56 -16.27 28.58
CA THR A 209 -25.44 -15.34 28.58
C THR A 209 -24.54 -15.76 27.42
N GLU A 210 -24.60 -14.99 26.33
CA GLU A 210 -23.59 -14.98 25.28
C GLU A 210 -22.26 -14.46 25.87
N GLU A 211 -21.66 -15.22 26.78
CA GLU A 211 -20.21 -15.16 26.98
C GLU A 211 -19.63 -16.07 25.91
N GLU A 212 -19.27 -15.47 24.78
CA GLU A 212 -18.49 -16.13 23.73
C GLU A 212 -17.22 -16.71 24.38
N ASP A 213 -17.28 -17.99 24.71
CA ASP A 213 -16.20 -18.71 25.35
C ASP A 213 -15.08 -18.95 24.33
N TYR A 214 -14.22 -17.93 24.19
CA TYR A 214 -13.04 -17.93 23.32
C TYR A 214 -11.96 -18.93 23.78
N ALA A 215 -12.20 -19.72 24.83
CA ALA A 215 -11.29 -20.74 25.34
C ALA A 215 -10.94 -21.84 24.30
N PHE A 216 -11.78 -22.05 23.27
CA PHE A 216 -11.50 -23.00 22.19
C PHE A 216 -10.46 -22.51 21.17
N LEU A 217 -10.03 -21.24 21.25
CA LEU A 217 -8.97 -20.67 20.41
C LEU A 217 -7.59 -20.70 21.07
N GLU A 218 -7.48 -21.22 22.30
CA GLU A 218 -6.16 -21.45 22.88
C GLU A 218 -5.48 -22.61 22.15
N PRO A 219 -4.26 -22.40 21.62
CA PRO A 219 -3.51 -23.46 20.97
C PRO A 219 -3.29 -24.60 21.95
N GLY A 220 -3.71 -25.81 21.59
CA GLY A 220 -3.41 -27.00 22.35
C GLY A 220 -1.90 -27.23 22.43
N PRO A 221 -1.40 -28.04 23.37
CA PRO A 221 0.03 -28.34 23.50
C PRO A 221 0.66 -28.90 22.21
N ASP A 222 -0.16 -29.39 21.27
CA ASP A 222 0.26 -29.92 19.97
C ASP A 222 0.23 -28.89 18.82
N ASP A 223 -0.24 -27.65 19.04
CA ASP A 223 -0.29 -26.58 18.03
C ASP A 223 1.02 -25.77 17.91
N VAL A 224 2.10 -26.29 18.50
CA VAL A 224 3.44 -25.72 18.36
C VAL A 224 3.96 -26.01 16.96
N VAL A 225 3.79 -25.04 16.06
CA VAL A 225 4.45 -25.07 14.74
C VAL A 225 5.96 -24.96 14.98
N PRO A 226 6.78 -25.92 14.50
CA PRO A 226 8.23 -25.78 14.54
C PRO A 226 8.62 -24.51 13.77
N ILE A 227 9.23 -23.56 14.46
CA ILE A 227 9.79 -22.36 13.86
C ILE A 227 11.15 -22.78 13.33
N ASP A 228 11.33 -22.83 12.01
CA ASP A 228 12.67 -22.77 11.42
C ASP A 228 13.21 -21.37 11.69
N ILE A 229 13.92 -21.24 12.82
CA ILE A 229 14.76 -20.09 13.09
C ILE A 229 15.96 -20.26 12.16
N GLU A 230 15.91 -19.66 10.98
CA GLU A 230 17.12 -19.45 10.19
C GLU A 230 18.04 -18.54 11.01
N ASP A 231 19.03 -19.19 11.64
CA ASP A 231 20.14 -18.62 12.38
C ASP A 231 20.74 -17.46 11.58
N GLU A 232 20.64 -16.24 12.12
CA GLU A 232 21.32 -15.07 11.59
C GLU A 232 22.82 -15.37 11.61
N GLY A 233 23.35 -15.69 10.42
CA GLY A 233 24.77 -15.80 10.16
C GLY A 233 25.48 -14.50 10.54
N SER A 234 25.92 -14.47 11.79
CA SER A 234 26.91 -13.55 12.33
C SER A 234 28.23 -13.76 11.61
N HIS A 235 28.47 -13.06 10.50
CA HIS A 235 29.82 -12.91 9.97
C HIS A 235 30.17 -11.42 9.96
N THR A 236 31.04 -11.11 10.92
CA THR A 236 31.93 -9.96 11.07
C THR A 236 32.52 -9.43 9.78
#